data_AF-A0A3D6ANI5-F1
#
_entry.id   AF-A0A3D6ANI5-F1
#
_cell.length_a   1.000
_cell.length_b   1.000
_cell.length_c   1.000
_cell.angle_alpha   90.00
_cell.angle_beta   90.00
_cell.angle_gamma   90.00
#
_symmetry.space_group_name_H-M   'P 1'
#
loop_
_entity.id
_entity.type
_entity.pdbx_description
1 polymer ?
#
loop_
_entity_poly.entity_id
_entity_poly.type
_entity_poly.pdbx_seq_one_letter_code
_entity_poly.pdbx_strand_id
1 'polypeptide(L)'
;MSKKKINAGFTLIELMVTVAIVSILAAVALPAYTNYVTRGKIPQATSNLASMRVKLEQRFQDVRTYEGGCAIPPDDNFTYSCPTLNATEFVVKAEGIGSMSDFTYTLNQNNEKKTTEVPTGWGTAPINCWVTKKGGVC
;
A
#
# COMPACT_ATOMS: atom_id res chain seq x y z
N MET A 1 -3.05 32.33 -56.10
CA MET A 1 -3.13 30.86 -56.21
C MET A 1 -3.34 30.27 -54.81
N SER A 2 -4.54 29.78 -54.50
CA SER A 2 -4.85 29.18 -53.20
C SER A 2 -4.41 27.72 -53.19
N LYS A 3 -3.41 27.37 -52.37
CA LYS A 3 -2.94 25.99 -52.20
C LYS A 3 -4.04 25.17 -51.55
N LYS A 4 -4.61 24.22 -52.29
CA LYS A 4 -5.57 23.24 -51.77
C LYS A 4 -4.86 22.38 -50.73
N LYS A 5 -5.16 22.58 -49.44
CA LYS A 5 -4.64 21.71 -48.37
C LYS A 5 -5.25 20.33 -48.56
N ILE A 6 -4.40 19.31 -48.74
CA ILE A 6 -4.83 17.91 -48.75
C ILE A 6 -5.12 17.54 -47.29
N ASN A 7 -6.38 17.32 -46.94
CA ASN A 7 -6.73 16.75 -45.64
C ASN A 7 -6.38 15.26 -45.69
N ALA A 8 -5.25 14.88 -45.09
CA ALA A 8 -4.91 13.49 -44.85
C ALA A 8 -5.77 12.97 -43.69
N GLY A 9 -6.76 12.14 -44.01
CA GLY A 9 -7.56 11.42 -43.01
C GLY A 9 -6.90 10.09 -42.65
N PHE A 10 -7.10 9.65 -41.40
CA PHE A 10 -6.72 8.31 -40.96
C PHE A 10 -7.69 7.27 -41.53
N THR A 11 -7.20 6.11 -41.95
CA THR A 11 -8.09 5.02 -42.40
C THR A 11 -8.71 4.30 -41.20
N LEU A 12 -9.92 3.76 -41.39
CA LEU A 12 -10.58 2.93 -40.37
C LEU A 12 -9.72 1.71 -40.00
N ILE A 13 -8.99 1.16 -40.96
CA ILE A 13 -8.15 -0.01 -40.73
C ILE A 13 -6.89 0.32 -39.93
N GLU A 14 -6.25 1.47 -40.15
CA GLU A 14 -5.13 1.92 -39.30
C GLU A 14 -5.58 2.15 -37.86
N LEU A 15 -6.78 2.69 -37.67
CA LEU A 15 -7.35 2.87 -36.34
C LEU A 15 -7.63 1.52 -35.66
N MET A 16 -8.16 0.53 -36.40
CA MET A 16 -8.39 -0.81 -35.86
C MET A 16 -7.09 -1.50 -35.44
N VAL A 17 -6.05 -1.43 -36.27
CA VAL A 17 -4.74 -2.05 -35.96
C VAL A 17 -4.07 -1.36 -34.78
N THR A 18 -4.10 -0.03 -34.72
CA THR A 18 -3.52 0.72 -33.60
C THR A 18 -4.22 0.41 -32.28
N VAL A 19 -5.57 0.37 -32.25
CA VAL A 19 -6.33 -0.02 -31.05
C VAL A 19 -6.03 -1.47 -30.65
N ALA A 20 -5.87 -2.39 -31.61
CA ALA A 20 -5.51 -3.77 -31.33
C ALA A 20 -4.13 -3.90 -30.68
N ILE A 21 -3.13 -3.11 -31.12
CA ILE A 21 -1.80 -3.11 -30.50
C ILE A 21 -1.86 -2.50 -29.10
N VAL A 22 -2.56 -1.36 -28.94
CA VAL A 22 -2.67 -0.68 -27.65
C VAL A 22 -3.38 -1.56 -26.62
N SER A 23 -4.41 -2.32 -27.00
CA SER A 23 -5.12 -3.22 -26.08
C SER A 23 -4.24 -4.36 -25.57
N ILE A 24 -3.42 -4.95 -26.44
CA ILE A 24 -2.44 -5.99 -26.05
C ILE A 24 -1.42 -5.43 -25.06
N LEU A 25 -0.87 -4.24 -25.35
CA LEU A 25 0.10 -3.60 -24.45
C LEU A 25 -0.53 -3.22 -23.11
N ALA A 26 -1.75 -2.67 -23.12
CA ALA A 26 -2.46 -2.27 -21.91
C ALA A 26 -2.75 -3.46 -20.99
N ALA A 27 -3.06 -4.64 -21.53
CA ALA A 27 -3.31 -5.85 -20.77
C ALA A 27 -2.14 -6.26 -19.86
N VAL A 28 -0.89 -5.98 -20.27
CA VAL A 28 0.31 -6.27 -19.47
C VAL A 28 0.76 -5.06 -18.67
N ALA A 29 0.73 -3.87 -19.29
CA ALA A 29 1.28 -2.64 -18.70
C ALA A 29 0.46 -2.16 -17.49
N LEU A 30 -0.87 -2.20 -17.57
CA LEU A 30 -1.75 -1.72 -16.49
C LEU A 30 -1.56 -2.50 -15.18
N PRO A 31 -1.66 -3.85 -15.15
CA PRO A 31 -1.45 -4.58 -13.91
C PRO A 31 0.00 -4.46 -13.39
N ALA A 32 1.00 -4.30 -14.28
CA ALA A 32 2.37 -4.07 -13.85
C ALA A 32 2.54 -2.70 -13.17
N TYR A 33 1.94 -1.65 -13.74
CA TYR A 33 1.99 -0.29 -13.20
C TYR A 33 1.27 -0.19 -11.85
N THR A 34 0.06 -0.77 -11.72
CA THR A 34 -0.65 -0.76 -10.43
C THR A 34 0.16 -1.46 -9.35
N ASN A 35 0.79 -2.59 -9.66
CA ASN A 35 1.68 -3.27 -8.71
C ASN A 35 2.87 -2.40 -8.30
N TYR A 36 3.47 -1.67 -9.23
CA TYR A 36 4.56 -0.75 -8.93
C TYR A 36 4.11 0.35 -7.97
N VAL A 37 2.97 0.99 -8.24
CA VAL A 37 2.41 2.05 -7.39
C VAL A 37 2.06 1.52 -6.00
N THR A 38 1.39 0.36 -5.89
CA THR A 38 1.08 -0.28 -4.61
C THR A 38 2.35 -0.54 -3.81
N ARG A 39 3.40 -1.11 -4.42
CA ARG A 39 4.69 -1.36 -3.76
C ARG A 39 5.39 -0.08 -3.32
N GLY A 40 5.18 1.04 -4.04
CA GLY A 40 5.71 2.35 -3.67
C GLY A 40 5.06 2.94 -2.41
N LYS A 41 3.82 2.54 -2.09
CA LYS A 41 3.07 3.06 -0.94
C LYS A 41 3.35 2.30 0.38
N ILE A 42 3.71 1.02 0.30
CA ILE A 42 3.95 0.15 1.48
C ILE A 42 5.08 0.65 2.41
N PRO A 43 6.21 1.19 1.93
CA PRO A 43 7.29 1.67 2.80
C PRO A 43 6.83 2.74 3.79
N GLN A 44 5.90 3.60 3.40
CA GLN A 44 5.36 4.63 4.29
C GLN A 44 4.62 3.99 5.48
N ALA A 45 3.78 2.99 5.23
CA ALA A 45 3.08 2.24 6.27
C ALA A 45 4.03 1.58 7.28
N THR A 46 5.01 0.85 6.76
CA THR A 46 5.96 0.10 7.59
C THR A 46 6.89 1.02 8.40
N SER A 47 7.30 2.15 7.82
CA SER A 47 8.09 3.18 8.51
C SER A 47 7.30 3.86 9.63
N ASN A 48 6.05 4.24 9.36
CA ASN A 48 5.15 4.84 10.34
C ASN A 48 4.86 3.88 11.51
N LEU A 49 4.57 2.59 11.24
CA LEU A 49 4.39 1.58 12.29
C LEU A 49 5.66 1.42 13.15
N ALA A 50 6.83 1.38 12.53
CA ALA A 50 8.10 1.32 13.26
C ALA A 50 8.31 2.56 14.15
N SER A 51 7.99 3.75 13.65
CA SER A 51 8.05 4.99 14.43
C SER A 51 7.07 4.98 15.61
N MET A 52 5.84 4.51 15.40
CA MET A 52 4.85 4.36 16.47
C MET A 52 5.34 3.43 17.58
N ARG A 53 5.94 2.28 17.23
CA ARG A 53 6.58 1.39 18.19
C ARG A 53 7.65 2.12 19.00
N VAL A 54 8.58 2.82 18.35
CA VAL A 54 9.66 3.53 19.06
C VAL A 54 9.10 4.53 20.08
N LYS A 55 8.05 5.28 19.71
CA LYS A 55 7.39 6.24 20.62
C LYS A 55 6.69 5.55 21.79
N LEU A 56 6.05 4.41 21.55
CA LEU A 56 5.41 3.60 22.60
C LEU A 56 6.45 3.02 23.56
N GLU A 57 7.55 2.48 23.05
CA GLU A 57 8.67 1.99 23.86
C GLU A 57 9.28 3.12 24.70
N GLN A 58 9.50 4.29 24.11
CA GLN A 58 9.98 5.47 24.83
C GLN A 58 9.03 5.84 25.97
N ARG A 59 7.72 5.89 25.71
CA ARG A 59 6.72 6.18 26.75
C ARG A 59 6.79 5.16 27.89
N PHE A 60 6.96 3.89 27.58
CA PHE A 60 7.08 2.87 28.62
C PHE A 60 8.31 3.09 29.51
N GLN A 61 9.43 3.58 28.94
CA GLN A 61 10.60 3.99 29.74
C GLN A 61 10.30 5.20 30.64
N ASP A 62 9.50 6.16 30.16
CA ASP A 62 9.19 7.39 30.89
C ASP A 62 8.17 7.20 32.02
N VAL A 63 7.07 6.48 31.74
CA VAL A 63 5.89 6.41 32.63
C VAL A 63 5.46 4.98 32.99
N ARG A 64 6.17 3.95 32.52
CA ARG A 64 5.87 2.51 32.77
C ARG A 64 4.48 2.05 32.33
N THR A 65 3.92 2.69 31.32
CA THR A 65 2.64 2.31 30.71
C THR A 65 2.60 2.69 29.22
N TYR A 66 1.99 1.86 28.37
CA TYR A 66 1.71 2.25 26.98
C TYR A 66 0.41 3.05 26.84
N GLU A 67 -0.49 3.03 27.84
CA GLU A 67 -1.77 3.73 27.80
C GLU A 67 -1.58 5.21 27.49
N GLY A 68 -2.39 5.75 26.56
CA GLY A 68 -2.28 7.14 26.12
C GLY A 68 -1.06 7.45 25.25
N GLY A 69 -0.26 6.45 24.86
CA GLY A 69 0.93 6.61 24.00
C GLY A 69 0.68 6.50 22.50
N CYS A 70 -0.56 6.21 22.09
CA CYS A 70 -0.90 6.05 20.68
C CYS A 70 -0.88 7.41 19.96
N ALA A 71 0.20 7.65 19.21
CA ALA A 71 0.31 8.83 18.34
C ALA A 71 0.06 8.41 16.88
N ILE A 72 -1.01 8.93 16.27
CA ILE A 72 -1.39 8.61 14.89
C ILE A 72 -0.64 9.54 13.92
N PRO A 73 0.25 9.01 13.06
CA PRO A 73 0.87 9.81 12.02
C PRO A 73 -0.11 10.10 10.87
N PRO A 74 -0.02 11.25 10.20
CA PRO A 74 -0.77 11.50 8.97
C PRO A 74 -0.20 10.67 7.81
N ASP A 75 -1.07 10.19 6.93
CA ASP A 75 -0.73 9.44 5.74
C ASP A 75 -1.91 9.47 4.74
N ASP A 76 -1.60 9.48 3.45
CA ASP A 76 -2.60 9.57 2.36
C ASP A 76 -3.11 8.20 1.87
N ASN A 77 -2.46 7.10 2.30
CA ASN A 77 -2.70 5.75 1.84
C ASN A 77 -3.03 4.78 2.99
N PHE A 78 -2.80 5.17 4.24
CA PHE A 78 -3.09 4.36 5.42
C PHE A 78 -3.69 5.19 6.56
N THR A 79 -4.58 4.58 7.32
CA THR A 79 -5.03 5.08 8.62
C THR A 79 -4.44 4.21 9.73
N TYR A 80 -4.01 4.84 10.82
CA TYR A 80 -3.41 4.11 11.94
C TYR A 80 -4.30 4.09 13.16
N SER A 81 -4.20 3.02 13.93
CA SER A 81 -4.90 2.86 15.20
C SER A 81 -4.07 2.01 16.17
N CYS A 82 -4.45 2.02 17.44
CA CYS A 82 -3.88 1.13 18.47
C CYS A 82 -5.00 0.29 19.07
N PRO A 83 -5.48 -0.76 18.37
CA PRO A 83 -6.61 -1.57 18.84
C PRO A 83 -6.37 -2.23 20.19
N THR A 84 -5.12 -2.54 20.51
CA THR A 84 -4.70 -2.94 21.86
C THR A 84 -3.75 -1.88 22.36
N LEU A 85 -4.05 -1.29 23.51
CA LEU A 85 -3.19 -0.33 24.20
C LEU A 85 -3.52 -0.36 25.68
N ASN A 86 -2.69 -1.04 26.46
CA ASN A 86 -2.82 -1.15 27.92
C ASN A 86 -1.47 -0.88 28.58
N ALA A 87 -1.36 -1.11 29.89
CA ALA A 87 -0.13 -0.81 30.61
C ALA A 87 1.12 -1.55 30.07
N THR A 88 0.97 -2.77 29.56
CA THR A 88 2.11 -3.67 29.25
C THR A 88 2.12 -4.20 27.82
N GLU A 89 1.06 -3.99 27.05
CA GLU A 89 0.91 -4.50 25.70
C GLU A 89 0.35 -3.44 24.78
N PHE A 90 0.75 -3.53 23.52
CA PHE A 90 0.14 -2.77 22.45
C PHE A 90 0.10 -3.56 21.15
N VAL A 91 -0.86 -3.23 20.31
CA VAL A 91 -0.86 -3.57 18.89
C VAL A 91 -1.13 -2.27 18.16
N VAL A 92 -0.17 -1.83 17.35
CA VAL A 92 -0.38 -0.76 16.37
C VAL A 92 -0.83 -1.38 15.06
N LYS A 93 -1.80 -0.76 14.41
CA LYS A 93 -2.44 -1.23 13.18
C LYS A 93 -2.36 -0.12 12.13
N ALA A 94 -2.04 -0.49 10.90
CA ALA A 94 -2.16 0.36 9.72
C ALA A 94 -3.15 -0.30 8.75
N GLU A 95 -4.23 0.40 8.44
CA GLU A 95 -5.29 -0.03 7.52
C GLU A 95 -5.18 0.82 6.26
N GLY A 96 -5.07 0.18 5.10
CA GLY A 96 -4.96 0.92 3.86
C GLY A 96 -6.28 1.61 3.48
N ILE A 97 -6.18 2.69 2.71
CA ILE A 97 -7.31 3.42 2.15
C ILE A 97 -7.20 3.51 0.62
N GLY A 98 -8.34 3.71 -0.05
CA GLY A 98 -8.39 3.82 -1.51
C GLY A 98 -7.79 2.59 -2.20
N SER A 99 -6.74 2.78 -2.99
CA SER A 99 -6.06 1.69 -3.70
C SER A 99 -5.31 0.70 -2.80
N MET A 100 -5.23 0.96 -1.49
CA MET A 100 -4.58 0.10 -0.50
C MET A 100 -5.59 -0.57 0.45
N SER A 101 -6.91 -0.42 0.25
CA SER A 101 -7.96 -0.86 1.20
C SER A 101 -7.82 -2.28 1.74
N ASP A 102 -7.25 -3.17 0.94
CA ASP A 102 -7.15 -4.59 1.26
C ASP A 102 -5.84 -4.94 2.00
N PHE A 103 -5.04 -3.94 2.38
CA PHE A 103 -3.83 -4.13 3.17
C PHE A 103 -4.05 -3.73 4.62
N THR A 104 -3.82 -4.67 5.51
CA THR A 104 -3.75 -4.40 6.95
C THR A 104 -2.46 -4.93 7.53
N TYR A 105 -1.69 -4.05 8.15
CA TYR A 105 -0.42 -4.35 8.81
C TYR A 105 -0.52 -4.12 10.31
N THR A 106 0.14 -4.96 11.09
CA THR A 106 0.24 -4.79 12.55
C THR A 106 1.67 -4.93 13.05
N LEU A 107 1.93 -4.33 14.21
CA LEU A 107 3.15 -4.50 14.98
C LEU A 107 2.82 -4.44 16.48
N ASN A 108 3.39 -5.34 17.27
CA ASN A 108 3.18 -5.37 18.72
C ASN A 108 4.48 -5.08 19.49
N GLN A 109 4.42 -5.09 20.82
CA GLN A 109 5.55 -4.86 21.73
C GLN A 109 6.69 -5.89 21.56
N ASN A 110 6.38 -7.12 21.14
CA ASN A 110 7.36 -8.17 20.89
C ASN A 110 8.06 -8.07 19.52
N ASN A 111 7.78 -7.01 18.75
CA ASN A 111 8.30 -6.75 17.41
C ASN A 111 7.75 -7.75 16.37
N GLU A 112 6.61 -8.38 16.68
CA GLU A 112 5.92 -9.24 15.74
C GLU A 112 5.23 -8.38 14.69
N LYS A 113 5.81 -8.39 13.49
CA LYS A 113 5.24 -7.78 12.30
C LYS A 113 4.27 -8.78 11.69
N LYS A 114 3.04 -8.36 11.42
CA LYS A 114 2.07 -9.22 10.71
C LYS A 114 1.36 -8.43 9.61
N THR A 115 0.96 -9.14 8.59
CA THR A 115 -0.02 -8.66 7.61
C THR A 115 -1.27 -9.48 7.82
N THR A 116 -2.35 -8.86 8.27
CA THR A 116 -3.60 -9.56 8.62
C THR A 116 -4.59 -9.57 7.46
N GLU A 117 -4.42 -8.69 6.48
CA GLU A 117 -5.22 -8.64 5.24
C GLU A 117 -4.32 -8.26 4.07
N VAL A 118 -4.52 -8.92 2.93
CA VAL A 118 -3.88 -8.61 1.65
C VAL A 118 -4.86 -8.78 0.49
N PRO A 119 -4.72 -8.02 -0.62
CA PRO A 119 -5.51 -8.24 -1.82
C PRO A 119 -5.17 -9.57 -2.51
N THR A 120 -6.07 -10.03 -3.37
CA THR A 120 -5.87 -11.29 -4.11
C THR A 120 -4.56 -11.28 -4.91
N GLY A 121 -3.81 -12.38 -4.85
CA GLY A 121 -2.50 -12.53 -5.50
C GLY A 121 -1.32 -11.96 -4.71
N TRP A 122 -1.57 -11.37 -3.53
CA TRP A 122 -0.52 -10.92 -2.62
C TRP A 122 -0.20 -11.91 -1.48
N GLY A 123 -0.83 -13.09 -1.49
CA GLY A 123 -0.64 -14.15 -0.49
C GLY A 123 -1.95 -14.49 0.20
N THR A 124 -1.87 -15.31 1.24
CA THR A 124 -3.00 -15.68 2.09
C THR A 124 -2.70 -15.22 3.50
N ALA A 125 -3.39 -14.17 3.95
CA ALA A 125 -3.25 -13.66 5.31
C ALA A 125 -3.92 -14.60 6.35
N PRO A 126 -3.47 -14.62 7.62
CA PRO A 126 -2.40 -13.79 8.19
C PRO A 126 -0.98 -14.28 7.81
N ILE A 127 -0.07 -13.33 7.57
CA ILE A 127 1.34 -13.58 7.27
C ILE A 127 2.20 -12.96 8.37
N ASN A 128 3.19 -13.70 8.87
CA ASN A 128 4.04 -13.31 10.02
C ASN A 128 5.15 -12.30 9.68
N CYS A 129 4.91 -11.45 8.70
CA CYS A 129 5.77 -10.32 8.34
C CYS A 129 4.94 -9.29 7.56
N TRP A 130 5.51 -8.09 7.34
CA TRP A 130 4.90 -7.08 6.48
C TRP A 130 5.14 -7.43 5.02
N VAL A 131 4.08 -7.83 4.31
CA VAL A 131 4.15 -8.16 2.89
C VAL A 131 4.52 -6.90 2.11
N THR A 132 5.61 -6.96 1.35
CA THR A 132 6.12 -5.83 0.53
C THR A 132 5.96 -6.08 -0.97
N LYS A 133 5.67 -7.31 -1.39
CA LYS A 133 5.51 -7.70 -2.80
C LYS A 133 4.45 -8.80 -2.96
N LYS A 134 3.94 -8.93 -4.20
CA LYS A 134 3.05 -10.04 -4.58
C LYS A 134 3.65 -11.41 -4.26
N GLY A 135 2.79 -12.38 -4.00
CA GLY A 135 3.18 -13.73 -3.58
C GLY A 135 3.50 -13.87 -2.09
N GLY A 136 3.12 -12.90 -1.25
CA GLY A 136 3.31 -12.97 0.20
C GLY A 136 4.75 -12.72 0.65
N VAL A 137 5.55 -12.07 -0.19
CA VAL A 137 6.97 -11.86 0.08
C VAL A 137 7.17 -10.62 0.94
N CYS A 138 8.01 -10.80 1.94
CA CYS A 138 8.61 -9.78 2.78
C CYS A 138 10.06 -9.61 2.29
#